data_AF-A0A0B6Y710-F1
#
_entry.id   AF-A0A0B6Y710-F1
#
_cell.length_a   1.000
_cell.length_b   1.000
_cell.length_c   1.000
_cell.angle_alpha   90.00
_cell.angle_beta   90.00
_cell.angle_gamma   90.00
#
_symmetry.space_group_name_H-M   'P 1'
#
loop_
_entity.id
_entity.type
_entity.pdbx_description
1 polymer ?
#
loop_
_entity_poly.entity_id
_entity_poly.type
_entity_poly.pdbx_seq_one_letter_code
_entity_poly.pdbx_strand_id
1 'polypeptide(L)'
;AELPEHVVRMLDNFPSNLHPMSQLVAAAAALNTESKFAEAYSKGVHKSTYWEYTYEDSMNLLAKLPTIAAMIYRNLYRDGTSVGVI
;
A
#
# COMPACT_ATOMS: atom_id res chain seq x y z
N ALA A 1 2.94 4.43 -9.38
CA ALA A 1 3.64 4.59 -8.10
C ALA A 1 4.23 3.24 -7.73
N GLU A 2 5.52 3.20 -7.41
CA GLU A 2 6.20 1.95 -7.11
C GLU A 2 5.77 1.43 -5.73
N LEU A 3 5.44 0.13 -5.66
CA LEU A 3 5.14 -0.54 -4.39
C LEU A 3 6.46 -1.01 -3.77
N PRO A 4 6.69 -0.76 -2.46
CA PRO A 4 7.86 -1.32 -1.78
C PRO A 4 7.89 -2.84 -1.89
N GLU A 5 9.08 -3.40 -2.08
CA GLU A 5 9.25 -4.84 -2.29
C GLU A 5 8.68 -5.67 -1.13
N HIS A 6 8.76 -5.17 0.11
CA HIS A 6 8.20 -5.85 1.27
C HIS A 6 6.67 -6.01 1.20
N VAL A 7 5.95 -5.03 0.62
CA VAL A 7 4.49 -5.10 0.45
C VAL A 7 4.12 -6.09 -0.65
N VAL A 8 4.90 -6.10 -1.75
CA VAL A 8 4.72 -7.06 -2.85
C VAL A 8 4.90 -8.49 -2.34
N ARG A 9 6.01 -8.76 -1.64
CA ARG A 9 6.28 -10.07 -1.05
C ARG A 9 5.21 -10.47 -0.02
N MET A 10 4.68 -9.53 0.76
CA MET A 10 3.59 -9.84 1.70
C MET A 10 2.31 -10.26 0.97
N LEU A 11 1.94 -9.55 -0.10
CA LEU A 11 0.76 -9.87 -0.91
C LEU A 11 0.86 -11.23 -1.62
N ASP A 12 2.05 -11.61 -2.07
CA ASP A 12 2.29 -12.90 -2.74
C ASP A 12 2.30 -14.09 -1.78
N ASN A 13 2.56 -13.86 -0.49
CA ASN A 13 2.60 -14.89 0.54
C ASN A 13 1.30 -15.04 1.33
N PHE A 14 0.24 -14.27 1.01
CA PHE A 14 -1.04 -14.45 1.69
C PHE A 14 -1.68 -15.80 1.33
N PRO A 15 -2.29 -16.49 2.31
CA PRO A 15 -2.96 -17.75 2.04
C PRO A 15 -4.24 -17.48 1.24
N SER A 16 -4.59 -18.40 0.33
CA SER A 16 -5.74 -18.27 -0.59
C SER A 16 -7.10 -18.25 0.12
N ASN A 17 -7.16 -18.67 1.38
CA ASN A 17 -8.36 -18.61 2.22
C ASN A 17 -8.57 -17.23 2.89
N LEU A 18 -7.61 -16.31 2.80
CA LEU A 18 -7.72 -14.97 3.38
C LEU A 18 -8.58 -14.08 2.50
N HIS A 19 -9.61 -13.48 3.08
CA HIS A 19 -10.55 -12.63 2.36
C HIS A 19 -9.83 -11.44 1.68
N PRO A 20 -10.18 -11.08 0.41
CA PRO A 20 -9.53 -10.01 -0.34
C PRO A 20 -9.45 -8.67 0.41
N MET A 21 -10.53 -8.30 1.12
CA MET A 21 -10.54 -7.07 1.92
C MET A 21 -9.56 -7.10 3.09
N SER A 22 -9.29 -8.27 3.68
CA SER A 22 -8.29 -8.41 4.75
C SER A 22 -6.88 -8.23 4.19
N GLN A 23 -6.61 -8.76 2.99
CA GLN A 23 -5.34 -8.54 2.29
C GLN A 23 -5.13 -7.05 1.97
N LEU A 24 -6.19 -6.37 1.52
CA LEU A 24 -6.15 -4.93 1.20
C LEU A 24 -5.83 -4.08 2.43
N VAL A 25 -6.50 -4.35 3.55
CA VAL A 25 -6.26 -3.63 4.82
C VAL A 25 -4.84 -3.87 5.32
N ALA A 26 -4.36 -5.12 5.27
CA ALA A 26 -3.00 -5.44 5.67
C ALA A 26 -1.95 -4.73 4.79
N ALA A 27 -2.15 -4.71 3.47
CA ALA A 27 -1.27 -3.99 2.55
C ALA A 27 -1.28 -2.47 2.77
N ALA A 28 -2.46 -1.88 3.01
CA ALA A 28 -2.57 -0.46 3.34
C ALA A 28 -1.86 -0.13 4.67
N ALA A 29 -1.95 -1.00 5.68
CA ALA A 29 -1.23 -0.83 6.94
C ALA A 29 0.29 -0.97 6.76
N ALA A 30 0.76 -1.91 5.94
CA ALA A 30 2.19 -2.09 5.65
C ALA A 30 2.79 -0.88 4.92
N LEU A 31 2.02 -0.22 4.04
CA LEU A 31 2.43 1.00 3.36
C LEU A 31 2.70 2.19 4.31
N ASN A 32 2.25 2.14 5.56
CA ASN A 32 2.54 3.18 6.55
C ASN A 32 4.05 3.32 6.84
N THR A 33 4.86 2.31 6.49
CA THR A 33 6.33 2.40 6.54
C THR A 33 6.91 3.52 5.68
N GLU A 34 6.19 3.93 4.63
CA GLU A 34 6.57 5.00 3.69
C GLU A 34 5.85 6.33 3.98
N SER A 35 5.16 6.46 5.12
CA SER A 35 4.37 7.65 5.45
C SER A 35 5.27 8.85 5.72
N LYS A 36 5.15 9.88 4.88
CA LYS A 36 5.83 11.16 5.07
C LYS A 36 5.27 11.90 6.28
N PHE A 37 3.97 11.77 6.55
CA PHE A 37 3.34 12.39 7.71
C PHE A 37 3.86 11.78 9.01
N ALA A 38 3.98 10.45 9.11
CA ALA A 38 4.50 9.78 10.31
C ALA A 38 5.95 10.21 10.60
N GLU A 39 6.79 10.30 9.57
CA GLU A 39 8.17 10.78 9.70
C GLU A 39 8.21 12.26 10.12
N ALA A 40 7.46 13.12 9.45
CA ALA A 40 7.42 14.56 9.72
C ALA A 40 6.87 14.87 11.12
N TYR A 41 5.82 14.16 11.55
CA TYR A 41 5.26 14.29 12.89
C TYR A 41 6.30 13.93 13.96
N SER A 42 7.05 12.85 13.75
CA SER A 42 8.14 12.43 14.65
C SER A 42 9.29 13.45 14.73
N LYS A 43 9.50 14.24 13.67
CA LYS A 43 10.46 15.35 13.63
C LYS A 43 9.95 16.65 14.24
N GLY A 44 8.70 16.70 14.72
CA GLY A 44 8.14 17.87 15.40
C GLY A 44 7.74 19.02 14.46
N VAL A 45 7.21 18.71 13.27
CA VAL A 45 6.70 19.73 12.34
C VAL A 45 5.55 20.55 12.95
N HIS A 46 5.37 21.78 12.47
CA HIS A 46 4.34 22.67 12.99
C HIS A 46 2.93 22.19 12.59
N LYS A 47 1.95 22.34 13.49
CA LYS A 47 0.57 21.90 13.26
C LYS A 47 -0.06 22.48 11.98
N SER A 48 0.33 23.70 11.59
CA SER A 48 -0.18 24.35 10.38
C SER A 48 0.26 23.68 9.07
N THR A 49 1.33 22.88 9.09
CA THR A 49 1.87 22.19 7.89
C THR A 49 1.49 20.71 7.83
N TYR A 50 0.69 20.21 8.79
CA TYR A 50 0.27 18.80 8.82
C TYR A 50 -0.45 18.37 7.54
N TRP A 51 -1.28 19.26 7.00
CA TRP A 51 -2.09 18.99 5.81
C TRP A 51 -1.22 18.69 4.58
N GLU A 52 -0.03 19.28 4.47
CA GLU A 52 0.88 19.08 3.33
C GLU A 52 1.32 17.62 3.27
N TYR A 53 1.79 17.08 4.38
CA TYR A 53 2.23 15.69 4.47
C TYR A 53 1.05 14.70 4.41
N THR A 54 -0.09 15.05 5.01
CA THR A 54 -1.31 14.22 4.90
C THR A 54 -1.84 14.16 3.47
N TYR A 55 -1.80 15.28 2.74
CA TYR A 55 -2.17 15.33 1.33
C TYR A 55 -1.25 14.44 0.49
N GLU A 56 0.05 14.57 0.67
CA GLU A 56 1.05 13.75 -0.01
C GLU A 56 0.84 12.24 0.25
N ASP A 57 0.66 11.84 1.50
CA ASP A 57 0.43 10.43 1.85
C ASP A 57 -0.90 9.91 1.27
N SER A 58 -1.94 10.73 1.27
CA SER A 58 -3.24 10.38 0.69
C SER A 58 -3.14 10.18 -0.83
N MET A 59 -2.44 11.07 -1.54
CA MET A 59 -2.21 10.95 -2.98
C MET A 59 -1.35 9.74 -3.32
N ASN A 60 -0.31 9.47 -2.52
CA ASN A 60 0.54 8.28 -2.67
C ASN A 60 -0.24 6.98 -2.44
N LEU A 61 -1.11 6.95 -1.44
CA LEU A 61 -1.99 5.81 -1.19
C LEU A 61 -2.96 5.58 -2.35
N LEU A 62 -3.64 6.63 -2.83
CA LEU A 62 -4.55 6.55 -3.98
C LEU A 62 -3.84 6.02 -5.23
N ALA A 63 -2.61 6.45 -5.48
CA ALA A 63 -1.83 5.97 -6.62
C ALA A 63 -1.40 4.50 -6.50
N LYS A 64 -1.26 3.96 -5.27
CA LYS A 64 -0.84 2.58 -5.00
C LYS A 64 -2.02 1.59 -4.91
N LEU A 65 -3.21 2.06 -4.54
CA LEU A 65 -4.41 1.24 -4.33
C LEU A 65 -4.79 0.36 -5.54
N PRO A 66 -4.84 0.85 -6.79
CA PRO A 66 -5.18 0.01 -7.95
C PRO A 66 -4.20 -1.15 -8.15
N THR A 67 -2.92 -0.90 -7.91
CA THR A 67 -1.86 -1.91 -8.06
C THR A 67 -2.02 -3.01 -7.01
N ILE A 68 -2.25 -2.64 -5.75
CA ILE A 68 -2.52 -3.61 -4.66
C ILE A 68 -3.77 -4.42 -4.97
N ALA A 69 -4.86 -3.78 -5.38
CA ALA A 69 -6.10 -4.46 -5.72
C ALA A 69 -5.91 -5.45 -6.89
N ALA A 70 -5.15 -5.07 -7.91
CA ALA A 70 -4.84 -5.94 -9.04
C ALA A 70 -4.02 -7.16 -8.63
N MET A 71 -3.04 -7.00 -7.74
CA MET A 71 -2.25 -8.10 -7.18
C MET A 71 -3.12 -9.07 -6.37
N ILE A 72 -3.95 -8.56 -5.46
CA ILE A 72 -4.88 -9.39 -4.65
C ILE A 72 -5.82 -10.20 -5.55
N TYR A 73 -6.42 -9.53 -6.54
CA TYR A 73 -7.32 -10.19 -7.48
C TYR A 73 -6.61 -11.30 -8.26
N ARG A 74 -5.35 -11.07 -8.67
CA ARG A 74 -4.59 -12.07 -9.41
C ARG A 74 -4.20 -13.26 -8.54
N ASN A 75 -3.74 -13.01 -7.32
CA ASN A 75 -3.28 -14.06 -6.41
C ASN A 75 -4.42 -14.99 -6.00
N LEU A 76 -5.67 -14.47 -5.92
CA LEU A 76 -6.84 -15.26 -5.57
C LEU A 76 -7.54 -15.93 -6.75
N TYR A 77 -7.62 -15.27 -7.91
CA TYR A 77 -8.50 -15.71 -9.00
C TYR A 77 -7.79 -16.03 -10.32
N ARG A 78 -6.48 -15.81 -10.42
CA ARG A 78 -5.70 -16.02 -11.66
C ARG A 78 -4.35 -16.68 -11.38
N ASP A 79 -4.28 -17.63 -10.44
CA ASP A 79 -3.07 -18.44 -10.17
C ASP A 79 -1.77 -17.63 -10.05
N GLY A 80 -1.83 -16.39 -9.55
CA GLY A 80 -0.65 -15.55 -9.31
C GLY A 80 0.17 -15.14 -10.55
N THR A 81 -0.40 -15.10 -11.76
CA THR A 81 0.40 -15.01 -13.01
C THR A 81 1.26 -13.72 -13.27
N SER A 82 1.75 -12.90 -12.33
CA SER A 82 2.49 -11.60 -12.51
C SER A 82 1.91 -10.49 -13.43
N VAL A 83 1.64 -9.30 -12.87
CA VAL A 83 1.18 -8.11 -13.63
C VAL A 83 2.26 -7.73 -14.63
N GLY A 84 2.01 -8.04 -15.91
CA GLY A 84 2.81 -7.53 -17.02
C GLY A 84 2.80 -6.01 -16.93
N VAL A 85 4.00 -5.45 -16.77
CA VAL A 85 4.25 -4.02 -16.86
C VAL A 85 3.68 -3.56 -18.21
N ILE A 86 2.67 -2.70 -18.15
CA ILE A 86 2.19 -1.91 -19.29
C ILE A 86 2.70 -0.50 -19.10
#